data_AF-A0A4S8P8Q9-F1
#
_entry.id   AF-A0A4S8P8Q9-F1
#
_cell.length_a   1.000
_cell.length_b   1.000
_cell.length_c   1.000
_cell.angle_alpha   90.00
_cell.angle_beta   90.00
_cell.angle_gamma   90.00
#
_symmetry.space_group_name_H-M   'P 1'
#
loop_
_entity.id
_entity.type
_entity.pdbx_description
1 polymer ?
#
loop_
_entity_poly.entity_id
_entity_poly.type
_entity_poly.pdbx_seq_one_letter_code
_entity_poly.pdbx_strand_id
1 'polypeptide(L)'
;MDPYASYNPNPGADPNQPNGYPPGQPPAYGTTPDPYGAPDPYASPTGGYAPSPGTSHSIGYPPPGPPAPGPYPGAPAPGPYGPMPPQYGPPVMPQPSSGIPAAGWIGIALGIVLVVGLGIAGVVWGLDRSDGDTGGTGTSATDTDEGGTGADPGTEPTEAAVADPVADAAIGDCFYDYGDETTPDLEATSCGAGTFEAIDIVEGTSDLTSCDDLPLADSAVTSTAADRVLCLSYTAIAGDDAYHAQVDECIYGTSTPDSAWNVIDCQDGAFKVIERLEDESSTSSCTDSTYYIYGLAYTTSQTYLDVTLCLTMIYPGGDAGYAGVDDCMSMNSDYTYFEFVSDCSDGNVYITGRSNEIFDDPEGWCNGWGWHYQEIPDFPELSYTVCWGWL
;
A
#
# COMPACT_ATOMS: atom_id res chain seq x y z
N MET A 1 40.45 -26.82 -13.56
CA MET A 1 40.87 -25.48 -13.13
C MET A 1 39.69 -24.59 -13.44
N ASP A 2 38.72 -24.57 -12.53
CA ASP A 2 37.47 -23.83 -12.62
C ASP A 2 37.52 -22.66 -11.63
N PRO A 3 37.20 -21.43 -12.05
CA PRO A 3 37.05 -20.30 -11.16
C PRO A 3 35.55 -20.00 -10.97
N TYR A 4 34.91 -20.67 -10.01
CA TYR A 4 33.63 -20.24 -9.44
C TYR A 4 33.73 -20.35 -7.92
N ALA A 5 33.96 -19.21 -7.28
CA ALA A 5 33.85 -19.05 -5.82
C ALA A 5 32.48 -18.42 -5.52
N SER A 6 31.59 -19.23 -4.97
CA SER A 6 30.32 -18.82 -4.37
C SER A 6 30.58 -17.98 -3.12
N TYR A 7 30.04 -16.77 -3.09
CA TYR A 7 29.94 -15.94 -1.89
C TYR A 7 28.79 -16.47 -1.01
N ASN A 8 29.07 -16.75 0.25
CA ASN A 8 28.11 -17.24 1.25
C ASN A 8 28.10 -16.25 2.42
N PRO A 9 27.06 -15.41 2.58
CA PRO A 9 26.98 -14.49 3.70
C PRO A 9 25.98 -15.00 4.74
N ASN A 10 26.27 -16.10 5.44
CA ASN A 10 25.75 -16.29 6.81
C ASN A 10 26.46 -17.41 7.58
N PRO A 11 27.38 -17.11 8.53
CA PRO A 11 27.84 -18.08 9.49
C PRO A 11 27.09 -17.93 10.83
N GLY A 12 26.09 -18.79 11.03
CA GLY A 12 25.78 -19.38 12.34
C GLY A 12 25.02 -18.53 13.36
N ALA A 13 23.70 -18.75 13.44
CA ALA A 13 22.96 -18.57 14.68
C ALA A 13 23.14 -19.80 15.58
N ASP A 14 23.57 -19.58 16.81
CA ASP A 14 23.77 -20.56 17.88
C ASP A 14 22.41 -21.08 18.39
N PRO A 15 22.13 -22.40 18.38
CA PRO A 15 20.83 -22.95 18.76
C PRO A 15 20.57 -23.00 20.29
N ASN A 16 21.39 -22.38 21.14
CA ASN A 16 21.24 -22.46 22.61
C ASN A 16 21.20 -21.10 23.34
N GLN A 17 20.49 -20.09 22.81
CA GLN A 17 20.13 -18.90 23.60
C GLN A 17 18.64 -18.89 23.99
N PRO A 18 18.29 -18.80 25.29
CA PRO A 18 16.93 -18.62 25.74
C PRO A 18 16.60 -17.12 25.82
N ASN A 19 16.06 -16.54 24.74
CA ASN A 19 15.51 -15.19 24.77
C ASN A 19 13.98 -15.25 24.78
N GLY A 20 13.42 -15.26 25.99
CA GLY A 20 12.02 -14.88 26.21
C GLY A 20 11.93 -13.36 26.25
N TYR A 21 11.20 -12.77 25.30
CA TYR A 21 10.71 -11.41 25.42
C TYR A 21 9.27 -11.46 25.97
N PRO A 22 8.95 -10.73 27.05
CA PRO A 22 7.57 -10.52 27.45
C PRO A 22 6.90 -9.52 26.49
N PRO A 23 5.62 -9.69 26.13
CA PRO A 23 4.87 -8.72 25.35
C PRO A 23 4.53 -7.51 26.23
N GLY A 24 4.85 -6.30 25.77
CA GLY A 24 4.58 -5.09 26.56
C GLY A 24 4.82 -3.78 25.82
N GLN A 25 3.71 -3.08 25.61
CA GLN A 25 3.50 -1.65 25.38
C GLN A 25 3.85 -1.03 24.02
N PRO A 26 2.85 -0.51 23.28
CA PRO A 26 3.09 0.46 22.20
C PRO A 26 3.58 1.81 22.76
N PRO A 27 4.28 2.63 21.94
CA PRO A 27 4.86 3.90 22.37
C PRO A 27 3.80 4.94 22.73
N ALA A 28 3.99 5.58 23.88
CA ALA A 28 3.16 6.68 24.35
C ALA A 28 3.41 7.96 23.53
N TYR A 29 2.47 8.32 22.67
CA TYR A 29 2.39 9.64 22.07
C TYR A 29 1.44 10.54 22.87
N GLY A 30 1.90 11.77 23.13
CA GLY A 30 1.07 12.98 23.17
C GLY A 30 0.07 13.14 24.33
N THR A 31 0.29 14.15 25.15
CA THR A 31 -0.59 14.59 26.25
C THR A 31 -2.03 14.90 25.80
N THR A 32 -2.97 14.05 26.17
CA THR A 32 -4.42 14.34 26.18
C THR A 32 -4.75 15.36 27.28
N PRO A 33 -5.57 16.40 27.02
CA PRO A 33 -6.09 17.28 28.06
C PRO A 33 -7.05 16.53 28.99
N ASP A 34 -6.91 16.76 30.29
CA ASP A 34 -7.74 16.20 31.37
C ASP A 34 -9.25 16.46 31.13
N PRO A 35 -10.08 15.41 30.95
CA PRO A 35 -11.52 15.56 30.69
C PRO A 35 -12.34 15.95 31.95
N TYR A 36 -11.73 16.13 33.12
CA TYR A 36 -12.42 16.51 34.36
C TYR A 36 -12.18 17.96 34.83
N GLY A 37 -11.67 18.83 33.96
CA GLY A 37 -11.58 20.26 34.22
C GLY A 37 -12.95 20.93 34.31
N ALA A 38 -13.38 21.31 35.52
CA ALA A 38 -14.61 22.08 35.74
C ALA A 38 -14.60 23.41 34.93
N PRO A 39 -15.71 23.78 34.26
CA PRO A 39 -15.74 24.94 33.37
C PRO A 39 -15.60 26.27 34.14
N ASP A 40 -14.72 27.14 33.63
CA ASP A 40 -14.53 28.51 34.11
C ASP A 40 -15.81 29.36 33.87
N PRO A 41 -16.45 29.90 34.90
CA PRO A 41 -17.70 30.64 34.78
C PRO A 41 -17.55 32.08 34.21
N TYR A 42 -16.38 32.49 33.70
CA TYR A 42 -16.14 33.86 33.21
C TYR A 42 -15.81 34.02 31.71
N ALA A 43 -15.92 32.97 30.89
CA ALA A 43 -15.77 33.11 29.44
C ALA A 43 -16.99 33.82 28.81
N SER A 44 -16.82 35.10 28.43
CA SER A 44 -17.85 35.88 27.72
C SER A 44 -17.96 35.50 26.24
N PRO A 45 -19.17 35.45 25.66
CA PRO A 45 -19.36 34.99 24.27
C PRO A 45 -19.07 36.12 23.28
N THR A 46 -18.10 35.90 22.38
CA THR A 46 -17.92 36.72 21.18
C THR A 46 -18.48 35.93 20.00
N GLY A 47 -19.65 36.34 19.52
CA GLY A 47 -20.31 35.75 18.37
C GLY A 47 -19.61 36.11 17.06
N GLY A 48 -19.45 35.13 16.18
CA GLY A 48 -19.00 35.29 14.82
C GLY A 48 -19.46 34.12 13.97
N TYR A 49 -20.31 34.40 12.99
CA TYR A 49 -20.75 33.48 11.94
C TYR A 49 -19.56 32.89 11.17
N ALA A 50 -19.64 31.60 10.81
CA ALA A 50 -18.81 31.02 9.75
C ALA A 50 -19.67 30.16 8.79
N PRO A 51 -19.41 30.20 7.47
CA PRO A 51 -20.15 29.49 6.43
C PRO A 51 -19.54 28.13 6.04
N SER A 52 -20.35 27.34 5.33
CA SER A 52 -20.11 26.00 4.76
C SER A 52 -18.74 25.83 4.06
N PRO A 53 -18.06 24.67 4.15
CA PRO A 53 -16.86 24.40 3.36
C PRO A 53 -17.24 23.89 1.96
N GLY A 54 -16.78 24.60 0.93
CA GLY A 54 -16.53 24.05 -0.39
C GLY A 54 -15.02 24.05 -0.59
N THR A 55 -14.42 22.87 -0.72
CA THR A 55 -12.98 22.67 -0.89
C THR A 55 -12.62 22.68 -2.36
N SER A 56 -12.09 23.81 -2.85
CA SER A 56 -11.17 23.85 -3.98
C SER A 56 -9.93 24.61 -3.54
N HIS A 57 -8.92 23.88 -3.08
CA HIS A 57 -7.63 24.47 -2.72
C HIS A 57 -6.73 24.47 -3.96
N SER A 58 -6.72 25.62 -4.64
CA SER A 58 -5.64 25.97 -5.57
C SER A 58 -4.39 26.26 -4.74
N ILE A 59 -3.36 25.45 -4.92
CA ILE A 59 -2.04 25.62 -4.30
C ILE A 59 -1.40 26.89 -4.90
N GLY A 60 -1.46 27.98 -4.15
CA GLY A 60 -0.83 29.25 -4.51
C GLY A 60 0.62 29.29 -4.02
N TYR A 61 1.57 29.22 -4.95
CA TYR A 61 2.98 29.48 -4.66
C TYR A 61 3.20 30.94 -4.21
N PRO A 62 4.09 31.21 -3.23
CA PRO A 62 4.44 32.57 -2.87
C PRO A 62 5.21 33.25 -4.02
N PRO A 63 4.97 34.56 -4.26
CA PRO A 63 5.67 35.29 -5.31
C PRO A 63 7.17 35.39 -5.01
N PRO A 64 8.05 35.28 -6.02
CA PRO A 64 9.49 35.38 -5.83
C PRO A 64 9.88 36.77 -5.31
N GLY A 65 10.66 36.78 -4.22
CA GLY A 65 11.21 37.99 -3.63
C GLY A 65 12.24 38.69 -4.55
N PRO A 66 12.44 40.00 -4.40
CA PRO A 66 13.40 40.74 -5.20
C PRO A 66 14.85 40.33 -4.91
N PRO A 67 15.73 40.28 -5.93
CA PRO A 67 17.12 39.85 -5.75
C PRO A 67 17.91 40.81 -4.87
N ALA A 68 18.63 40.26 -3.90
CA ALA A 68 19.55 41.01 -3.04
C ALA A 68 20.83 41.41 -3.81
N PRO A 69 21.24 42.69 -3.80
CA PRO A 69 22.47 43.13 -4.46
C PRO A 69 23.70 42.78 -3.61
N GLY A 70 24.44 41.76 -4.04
CA GLY A 70 25.75 41.41 -3.49
C GLY A 70 26.91 42.12 -4.23
N PRO A 71 27.95 42.62 -3.52
CA PRO A 71 29.14 43.18 -4.14
C PRO A 71 30.25 42.14 -4.24
N TYR A 72 30.60 41.69 -5.45
CA TYR A 72 31.83 40.95 -5.70
C TYR A 72 32.78 41.71 -6.65
N PRO A 73 34.02 41.97 -6.23
CA PRO A 73 35.05 42.55 -7.08
C PRO A 73 35.75 41.49 -7.95
N GLY A 74 35.82 41.81 -9.25
CA GLY A 74 36.73 41.35 -10.30
C GLY A 74 37.56 40.08 -10.12
N ALA A 75 37.30 39.10 -11.00
CA ALA A 75 38.23 38.02 -11.35
C ALA A 75 38.68 38.13 -12.83
N PRO A 76 39.88 37.62 -13.19
CA PRO A 76 40.64 38.04 -14.35
C PRO A 76 40.35 37.26 -15.65
N ALA A 77 40.81 37.86 -16.75
CA ALA A 77 40.58 37.52 -18.15
C ALA A 77 40.83 36.04 -18.57
N PRO A 78 40.05 35.51 -19.53
CA PRO A 78 40.23 34.16 -20.06
C PRO A 78 41.44 34.06 -21.00
N GLY A 79 42.24 33.03 -20.81
CA GLY A 79 43.32 32.61 -21.70
C GLY A 79 42.83 31.90 -22.97
N PRO A 80 43.72 31.66 -23.94
CA PRO A 80 43.37 31.18 -25.27
C PRO A 80 42.94 29.70 -25.28
N TYR A 81 41.71 29.47 -25.73
CA TYR A 81 41.11 28.15 -25.95
C TYR A 81 41.92 27.30 -26.94
N GLY A 82 42.19 26.05 -26.55
CA GLY A 82 42.59 24.98 -27.46
C GLY A 82 41.41 24.54 -28.36
N PRO A 83 41.67 23.77 -29.42
CA PRO A 83 40.66 23.40 -30.41
C PRO A 83 39.58 22.51 -29.78
N MET A 84 38.34 22.97 -29.87
CA MET A 84 37.14 22.19 -29.55
C MET A 84 37.05 20.96 -30.47
N PRO A 85 36.65 19.78 -29.97
CA PRO A 85 36.32 18.64 -30.84
C PRO A 85 35.12 18.98 -31.74
N PRO A 86 35.03 18.36 -32.94
CA PRO A 86 33.98 18.67 -33.90
C PRO A 86 32.60 18.36 -33.33
N GLN A 87 31.75 19.39 -33.27
CA GLN A 87 30.30 19.22 -33.12
C GLN A 87 29.78 18.48 -34.37
N TYR A 88 29.52 17.18 -34.21
CA TYR A 88 28.71 16.45 -35.16
C TYR A 88 27.27 16.95 -35.00
N GLY A 89 26.77 17.63 -36.02
CA GLY A 89 25.35 18.01 -36.09
C GLY A 89 24.46 16.75 -35.97
N PRO A 90 23.25 16.91 -35.44
CA PRO A 90 22.37 15.77 -35.18
C PRO A 90 22.08 15.01 -36.48
N PRO A 91 22.15 13.67 -36.49
CA PRO A 91 21.68 12.88 -37.61
C PRO A 91 20.17 13.09 -37.76
N VAL A 92 19.73 13.44 -38.97
CA VAL A 92 18.32 13.48 -39.34
C VAL A 92 17.80 12.04 -39.26
N MET A 93 17.15 11.68 -38.15
CA MET A 93 16.53 10.37 -38.01
C MET A 93 15.29 10.29 -38.91
N PRO A 94 15.17 9.25 -39.77
CA PRO A 94 13.93 9.00 -40.49
C PRO A 94 12.84 8.62 -39.50
N GLN A 95 11.70 9.30 -39.56
CA GLN A 95 10.52 8.99 -38.76
C GLN A 95 10.13 7.51 -38.95
N PRO A 96 10.12 6.68 -37.90
CA PRO A 96 9.56 5.35 -38.00
C PRO A 96 8.03 5.47 -38.11
N SER A 97 7.48 5.05 -39.25
CA SER A 97 6.04 4.88 -39.42
C SER A 97 5.56 3.72 -38.54
N SER A 98 5.06 4.02 -37.36
CA SER A 98 4.41 3.05 -36.47
C SER A 98 3.00 2.72 -36.99
N GLY A 99 2.93 1.81 -37.95
CA GLY A 99 1.69 1.16 -38.37
C GLY A 99 1.70 -0.30 -37.95
N ILE A 100 1.21 -0.62 -36.75
CA ILE A 100 0.95 -2.01 -36.35
C ILE A 100 -0.35 -2.43 -37.04
N PRO A 101 -0.36 -3.47 -37.90
CA PRO A 101 -1.57 -3.91 -38.58
C PRO A 101 -2.55 -4.48 -37.55
N ALA A 102 -3.77 -3.92 -37.50
CA ALA A 102 -4.87 -4.26 -36.61
C ALA A 102 -5.43 -5.71 -36.74
N ALA A 103 -4.70 -6.62 -37.38
CA ALA A 103 -5.13 -8.00 -37.63
C ALA A 103 -4.66 -9.01 -36.57
N GLY A 104 -3.83 -8.62 -35.60
CA GLY A 104 -3.25 -9.53 -34.60
C GLY A 104 -4.13 -9.85 -33.38
N TRP A 105 -5.09 -8.98 -33.03
CA TRP A 105 -5.83 -9.08 -31.76
C TRP A 105 -6.98 -10.09 -31.77
N ILE A 106 -7.54 -10.39 -32.94
CA ILE A 106 -8.67 -11.33 -33.06
C ILE A 106 -8.25 -12.78 -32.72
N GLY A 107 -6.98 -13.14 -32.98
CA GLY A 107 -6.47 -14.48 -32.67
C GLY A 107 -6.33 -14.77 -31.17
N ILE A 108 -5.93 -13.75 -30.38
CA ILE A 108 -5.72 -13.90 -28.93
C ILE A 108 -7.06 -13.96 -28.19
N ALA A 109 -8.02 -13.11 -28.56
CA ALA A 109 -9.36 -13.11 -27.96
C ALA A 109 -10.10 -14.44 -28.19
N LEU A 110 -9.99 -15.05 -29.38
CA LEU A 110 -10.59 -16.36 -29.67
C LEU A 110 -9.92 -17.51 -28.89
N GLY A 111 -8.61 -17.42 -28.64
CA GLY A 111 -7.89 -18.41 -27.85
C GLY A 111 -8.36 -18.45 -26.38
N ILE A 112 -8.53 -17.27 -25.77
CA ILE A 112 -8.94 -17.15 -24.36
C ILE A 112 -10.37 -17.68 -24.15
N VAL A 113 -11.31 -17.35 -25.05
CA VAL A 113 -12.70 -17.84 -24.96
C VAL A 113 -12.78 -19.37 -25.08
N LEU A 114 -11.92 -19.99 -25.90
CA LEU A 114 -11.89 -21.45 -26.03
C LEU A 114 -11.34 -22.15 -24.78
N VAL A 115 -10.30 -21.59 -24.14
CA VAL A 115 -9.70 -22.15 -22.92
C VAL A 115 -10.65 -22.03 -21.74
N VAL A 116 -11.30 -20.87 -21.57
CA VAL A 116 -12.28 -20.66 -20.48
C VAL A 116 -13.53 -21.51 -20.68
N GLY A 117 -14.03 -21.63 -21.92
CA GLY A 117 -15.19 -22.47 -22.23
C GLY A 117 -14.96 -23.97 -21.98
N LEU A 118 -13.76 -24.49 -22.26
CA LEU A 118 -13.43 -25.89 -22.01
C LEU A 118 -13.12 -26.18 -20.52
N GLY A 119 -12.59 -25.20 -19.79
CA GLY A 119 -12.34 -25.32 -18.35
C GLY A 119 -13.62 -25.47 -17.53
N ILE A 120 -14.64 -24.65 -17.82
CA ILE A 120 -15.91 -24.66 -17.08
C ILE A 120 -16.72 -25.95 -17.32
N ALA A 121 -16.69 -26.50 -18.55
CA ALA A 121 -17.37 -27.76 -18.86
C ALA A 121 -16.75 -28.99 -18.13
N GLY A 122 -15.44 -28.95 -17.83
CA GLY A 122 -14.76 -30.02 -17.11
C GLY A 122 -15.12 -30.11 -15.63
N VAL A 123 -15.36 -28.97 -14.97
CA VAL A 123 -15.68 -28.92 -13.53
C VAL A 123 -17.11 -29.40 -13.25
N VAL A 124 -18.07 -29.07 -14.12
CA VAL A 124 -19.48 -29.47 -13.93
C VAL A 124 -19.68 -30.98 -14.08
N TRP A 125 -18.85 -31.68 -14.86
CA TRP A 125 -18.92 -33.15 -15.00
C TRP A 125 -18.22 -33.93 -13.87
N GLY A 126 -17.32 -33.28 -13.12
CA GLY A 126 -16.56 -33.91 -12.04
C GLY A 126 -17.30 -34.04 -10.72
N LEU A 127 -18.30 -33.19 -10.47
CA LEU A 127 -19.05 -33.17 -9.21
C LEU A 127 -20.28 -34.09 -9.18
N ASP A 128 -20.69 -34.65 -10.31
CA ASP A 128 -21.90 -35.48 -10.43
C ASP A 128 -21.62 -37.00 -10.33
N ARG A 129 -20.50 -37.39 -9.71
CA ARG A 129 -20.08 -38.80 -9.65
C ARG A 129 -19.50 -39.26 -8.31
N SER A 130 -20.19 -38.93 -7.22
CA SER A 130 -19.93 -39.50 -5.89
C SER A 130 -21.20 -40.02 -5.22
N ASP A 131 -21.81 -41.05 -5.81
CA ASP A 131 -22.73 -41.97 -5.13
C ASP A 131 -22.15 -43.39 -5.20
N GLY A 132 -21.84 -43.97 -4.04
CA GLY A 132 -21.21 -45.28 -3.94
C GLY A 132 -21.16 -45.83 -2.51
N ASP A 133 -22.32 -46.25 -2.02
CA ASP A 133 -22.58 -47.23 -0.96
C ASP A 133 -21.39 -48.05 -0.43
N THR A 134 -21.23 -48.12 0.90
CA THR A 134 -20.83 -49.38 1.55
C THR A 134 -21.45 -49.49 2.94
N GLY A 135 -22.40 -50.43 3.08
CA GLY A 135 -23.09 -50.74 4.32
C GLY A 135 -22.23 -51.44 5.38
N GLY A 136 -22.62 -51.24 6.63
CA GLY A 136 -22.10 -51.95 7.80
C GLY A 136 -23.25 -52.35 8.73
N THR A 137 -23.65 -53.61 8.62
CA THR A 137 -24.61 -54.30 9.49
C THR A 137 -23.96 -54.65 10.83
N GLY A 138 -24.63 -54.38 11.97
CA GLY A 138 -24.23 -54.91 13.27
C GLY A 138 -25.22 -54.58 14.39
N THR A 139 -26.25 -55.40 14.58
CA THR A 139 -26.42 -56.38 15.69
C THR A 139 -27.19 -55.82 16.90
N SER A 140 -28.39 -56.36 17.07
CA SER A 140 -29.24 -56.23 18.25
C SER A 140 -28.59 -56.79 19.52
N ALA A 141 -28.74 -56.07 20.63
CA ALA A 141 -28.78 -56.67 21.97
C ALA A 141 -29.85 -55.95 22.79
N THR A 142 -30.89 -56.70 23.10
CA THR A 142 -31.94 -56.39 24.07
C THR A 142 -31.35 -56.62 25.46
N ASP A 143 -31.42 -55.64 26.35
CA ASP A 143 -31.50 -55.93 27.78
C ASP A 143 -32.41 -54.92 28.46
N THR A 144 -33.40 -55.50 29.14
CA THR A 144 -34.40 -54.89 29.99
C THR A 144 -33.80 -54.74 31.38
N ASP A 145 -33.84 -53.53 31.95
CA ASP A 145 -33.83 -53.40 33.40
C ASP A 145 -34.80 -52.30 33.86
N GLU A 146 -35.73 -52.73 34.71
CA GLU A 146 -36.73 -51.94 35.40
C GLU A 146 -36.15 -51.31 36.67
N GLY A 147 -36.58 -50.09 37.00
CA GLY A 147 -36.71 -49.67 38.39
C GLY A 147 -35.89 -48.45 38.79
N GLY A 148 -36.57 -47.31 38.91
CA GLY A 148 -35.97 -46.11 39.50
C GLY A 148 -36.87 -44.87 39.42
N THR A 149 -38.07 -44.93 40.00
CA THR A 149 -38.92 -43.75 40.24
C THR A 149 -38.29 -42.85 41.31
N GLY A 150 -37.45 -41.91 40.88
CA GLY A 150 -37.04 -40.74 41.65
C GLY A 150 -37.44 -39.49 40.88
N ALA A 151 -38.56 -38.89 41.27
CA ALA A 151 -38.97 -37.57 40.76
C ALA A 151 -38.07 -36.51 41.41
N ASP A 152 -36.96 -36.21 40.76
CA ASP A 152 -36.11 -35.04 41.06
C ASP A 152 -36.79 -33.80 40.45
N PRO A 153 -36.92 -32.66 41.16
CA PRO A 153 -37.59 -31.50 40.63
C PRO A 153 -36.81 -30.98 39.42
N GLY A 154 -37.48 -31.01 38.26
CA GLY A 154 -36.96 -30.51 36.99
C GLY A 154 -36.44 -29.10 37.16
N THR A 155 -35.11 -28.97 37.16
CA THR A 155 -34.47 -27.69 36.89
C THR A 155 -34.73 -27.45 35.41
N GLU A 156 -35.59 -26.49 35.08
CA GLU A 156 -35.76 -26.07 33.70
C GLU A 156 -34.37 -25.75 33.13
N PRO A 157 -34.02 -26.27 31.94
CA PRO A 157 -32.74 -25.96 31.34
C PRO A 157 -32.66 -24.44 31.22
N THR A 158 -31.77 -23.85 32.02
CA THR A 158 -31.48 -22.43 31.94
C THR A 158 -30.89 -22.23 30.55
N GLU A 159 -31.66 -21.55 29.70
CA GLU A 159 -31.23 -21.18 28.36
C GLU A 159 -29.86 -20.53 28.51
N ALA A 160 -28.82 -21.16 27.93
CA ALA A 160 -27.48 -20.63 28.01
C ALA A 160 -27.53 -19.24 27.38
N ALA A 161 -27.12 -18.22 28.14
CA ALA A 161 -27.05 -16.87 27.61
C ALA A 161 -26.25 -16.92 26.31
N VAL A 162 -26.85 -16.44 25.23
CA VAL A 162 -26.15 -16.31 23.95
C VAL A 162 -24.97 -15.39 24.20
N ALA A 163 -23.76 -15.86 23.92
CA ALA A 163 -22.56 -15.06 24.08
C ALA A 163 -22.69 -13.83 23.18
N ASP A 164 -22.48 -12.64 23.74
CA ASP A 164 -22.45 -11.39 22.99
C ASP A 164 -20.97 -11.00 22.85
N PRO A 165 -20.32 -11.35 21.73
CA PRO A 165 -18.90 -11.09 21.52
C PRO A 165 -18.59 -9.59 21.62
N VAL A 166 -19.56 -8.74 21.25
CA VAL A 166 -19.43 -7.29 21.33
C VAL A 166 -19.51 -6.81 22.77
N ALA A 167 -20.25 -7.48 23.67
CA ALA A 167 -20.32 -7.14 25.09
C ALA A 167 -19.10 -7.60 25.90
N ASP A 168 -18.47 -8.70 25.50
CA ASP A 168 -17.36 -9.32 26.22
C ASP A 168 -15.97 -8.90 25.71
N ALA A 169 -15.88 -8.25 24.54
CA ALA A 169 -14.63 -7.77 23.94
C ALA A 169 -13.82 -6.79 24.82
N ALA A 170 -12.50 -6.85 24.67
CA ALA A 170 -11.54 -5.87 25.10
C ALA A 170 -10.74 -5.32 23.91
N ILE A 171 -10.10 -4.16 24.09
CA ILE A 171 -9.15 -3.63 23.10
C ILE A 171 -8.02 -4.65 22.91
N GLY A 172 -7.73 -4.97 21.65
CA GLY A 172 -6.77 -6.00 21.23
C GLY A 172 -7.37 -7.40 21.05
N ASP A 173 -8.65 -7.61 21.35
CA ASP A 173 -9.33 -8.86 21.00
C ASP A 173 -9.62 -8.89 19.50
N CYS A 174 -9.56 -10.09 18.91
CA CYS A 174 -9.75 -10.28 17.48
C CYS A 174 -10.97 -11.13 17.15
N PHE A 175 -11.58 -10.82 16.01
CA PHE A 175 -12.84 -11.40 15.55
C PHE A 175 -12.74 -11.82 14.08
N TYR A 176 -13.34 -12.96 13.74
CA TYR A 176 -13.77 -13.20 12.37
C TYR A 176 -15.16 -12.61 12.19
N ASP A 177 -15.38 -11.92 11.08
CA ASP A 177 -16.72 -11.49 10.68
C ASP A 177 -17.23 -12.42 9.58
N TYR A 178 -18.27 -13.20 9.88
CA TYR A 178 -18.95 -14.07 8.91
C TYR A 178 -20.13 -13.38 8.20
N GLY A 179 -20.41 -12.14 8.60
CA GLY A 179 -21.49 -11.32 8.09
C GLY A 179 -21.11 -10.50 6.86
N ASP A 180 -21.69 -9.31 6.77
CA ASP A 180 -21.38 -8.29 5.79
C ASP A 180 -21.23 -6.92 6.45
N GLU A 181 -20.80 -5.91 5.68
CA GLU A 181 -20.61 -4.51 6.11
C GLU A 181 -21.74 -3.97 6.99
N THR A 182 -22.98 -4.36 6.70
CA THR A 182 -24.18 -3.83 7.37
C THR A 182 -24.75 -4.76 8.43
N THR A 183 -24.39 -6.04 8.38
CA THR A 183 -24.89 -7.10 9.26
C THR A 183 -23.70 -7.94 9.77
N PRO A 184 -22.85 -7.39 10.64
CA PRO A 184 -21.68 -8.09 11.16
C PRO A 184 -22.09 -9.31 12.01
N ASP A 185 -21.35 -10.41 11.85
CA ASP A 185 -21.49 -11.66 12.60
C ASP A 185 -20.12 -12.06 13.17
N LEU A 186 -19.80 -11.45 14.33
CA LEU A 186 -18.48 -11.58 14.94
C LEU A 186 -18.33 -12.89 15.71
N GLU A 187 -17.24 -13.62 15.47
CA GLU A 187 -16.79 -14.75 16.28
C GLU A 187 -15.39 -14.47 16.83
N ALA A 188 -15.22 -14.51 18.16
CA ALA A 188 -13.92 -14.30 18.79
C ALA A 188 -12.90 -15.35 18.32
N THR A 189 -11.69 -14.88 17.98
CA THR A 189 -10.63 -15.70 17.38
C THR A 189 -9.24 -15.22 17.82
N SER A 190 -8.19 -15.89 17.33
CA SER A 190 -6.81 -15.40 17.47
C SER A 190 -6.50 -14.39 16.38
N CYS A 191 -5.81 -13.30 16.73
CA CYS A 191 -5.40 -12.27 15.78
C CYS A 191 -4.52 -12.82 14.65
N GLY A 192 -4.79 -12.40 13.42
CA GLY A 192 -4.02 -12.78 12.24
C GLY A 192 -4.58 -12.17 10.97
N ALA A 193 -4.06 -12.62 9.83
CA ALA A 193 -4.59 -12.19 8.53
C ALA A 193 -6.08 -12.58 8.39
N GLY A 194 -6.88 -11.64 7.90
CA GLY A 194 -8.32 -11.79 7.69
C GLY A 194 -9.18 -11.59 8.94
N THR A 195 -8.63 -11.14 10.07
CA THR A 195 -9.38 -10.86 11.30
C THR A 195 -9.53 -9.36 11.54
N PHE A 196 -10.55 -8.99 12.30
CA PHE A 196 -10.74 -7.65 12.84
C PHE A 196 -10.21 -7.58 14.27
N GLU A 197 -9.36 -6.59 14.58
CA GLU A 197 -8.92 -6.27 15.94
C GLU A 197 -9.77 -5.13 16.50
N ALA A 198 -10.24 -5.26 17.74
CA ALA A 198 -10.87 -4.16 18.46
C ALA A 198 -9.82 -3.13 18.87
N ILE A 199 -9.78 -1.98 18.18
CA ILE A 199 -8.80 -0.93 18.43
C ILE A 199 -9.31 0.14 19.40
N ASP A 200 -10.62 0.30 19.53
CA ASP A 200 -11.25 1.18 20.51
C ASP A 200 -12.65 0.66 20.92
N ILE A 201 -13.12 1.11 22.09
CA ILE A 201 -14.44 0.79 22.64
C ILE A 201 -15.09 2.07 23.17
N VAL A 202 -16.20 2.46 22.54
CA VAL A 202 -16.98 3.63 22.95
C VAL A 202 -18.17 3.19 23.78
N GLU A 203 -18.09 3.46 25.09
CA GLU A 203 -19.13 3.10 26.07
C GLU A 203 -20.28 4.12 26.11
N GLY A 204 -21.47 3.67 26.52
CA GLY A 204 -22.67 4.48 26.70
C GLY A 204 -23.34 4.95 25.40
N THR A 205 -23.11 4.23 24.30
CA THR A 205 -23.62 4.61 22.98
C THR A 205 -23.85 3.39 22.09
N SER A 206 -24.75 3.56 21.11
CA SER A 206 -24.92 2.64 19.97
C SER A 206 -24.64 3.33 18.64
N ASP A 207 -24.00 4.51 18.68
CA ASP A 207 -23.70 5.34 17.52
C ASP A 207 -22.42 4.86 16.84
N LEU A 208 -22.56 4.14 15.73
CA LEU A 208 -21.44 3.59 14.95
C LEU A 208 -20.50 4.68 14.42
N THR A 209 -21.02 5.91 14.22
CA THR A 209 -20.21 7.04 13.73
C THR A 209 -19.18 7.54 14.75
N SER A 210 -19.24 7.03 15.98
CA SER A 210 -18.22 7.32 17.00
C SER A 210 -16.82 6.80 16.64
N CYS A 211 -16.71 5.92 15.65
CA CYS A 211 -15.44 5.40 15.12
C CYS A 211 -14.92 6.16 13.89
N ASP A 212 -15.69 7.07 13.29
CA ASP A 212 -15.34 7.72 12.00
C ASP A 212 -14.05 8.55 12.06
N ASP A 213 -13.68 9.05 13.25
CA ASP A 213 -12.46 9.83 13.48
C ASP A 213 -11.22 8.95 13.73
N LEU A 214 -11.37 7.61 13.76
CA LEU A 214 -10.26 6.67 13.94
C LEU A 214 -9.73 6.22 12.58
N PRO A 215 -8.52 6.64 12.18
CA PRO A 215 -7.99 6.38 10.83
C PRO A 215 -7.71 4.89 10.53
N LEU A 216 -7.70 4.03 11.56
CA LEU A 216 -7.47 2.59 11.43
C LEU A 216 -8.77 1.78 11.54
N ALA A 217 -9.92 2.42 11.75
CA ALA A 217 -11.20 1.73 11.86
C ALA A 217 -11.77 1.47 10.46
N ASP A 218 -11.99 0.19 10.14
CA ASP A 218 -12.63 -0.25 8.89
C ASP A 218 -14.10 -0.63 9.12
N SER A 219 -14.47 -0.93 10.37
CA SER A 219 -15.84 -1.30 10.72
C SER A 219 -16.18 -0.88 12.16
N ALA A 220 -17.47 -0.74 12.43
CA ALA A 220 -17.99 -0.44 13.75
C ALA A 220 -19.19 -1.33 14.06
N VAL A 221 -19.19 -1.94 15.25
CA VAL A 221 -20.25 -2.87 15.68
C VAL A 221 -20.75 -2.50 17.06
N THR A 222 -22.07 -2.49 17.27
CA THR A 222 -22.68 -2.12 18.55
C THR A 222 -23.34 -3.29 19.26
N SER A 223 -23.25 -3.31 20.59
CA SER A 223 -24.13 -4.10 21.45
C SER A 223 -25.07 -3.17 22.21
N THR A 224 -26.35 -3.24 21.89
CA THR A 224 -27.40 -2.49 22.61
C THR A 224 -27.62 -3.03 24.03
N ALA A 225 -27.28 -4.29 24.29
CA ALA A 225 -27.39 -4.89 25.61
C ALA A 225 -26.27 -4.41 26.55
N ALA A 226 -25.06 -4.21 26.01
CA ALA A 226 -23.93 -3.65 26.74
C ALA A 226 -23.84 -2.11 26.67
N ASP A 227 -24.64 -1.47 25.82
CA ASP A 227 -24.64 -0.02 25.57
C ASP A 227 -23.25 0.48 25.11
N ARG A 228 -22.65 -0.17 24.12
CA ARG A 228 -21.32 0.20 23.60
C ARG A 228 -21.13 -0.07 22.11
N VAL A 229 -20.09 0.53 21.54
CA VAL A 229 -19.60 0.36 20.15
C VAL A 229 -18.15 -0.10 20.18
N LEU A 230 -17.82 -1.10 19.36
CA LEU A 230 -16.44 -1.50 19.06
C LEU A 230 -16.02 -0.87 17.73
N CYS A 231 -14.86 -0.24 17.73
CA CYS A 231 -14.18 0.20 16.52
C CYS A 231 -13.17 -0.87 16.12
N LEU A 232 -13.33 -1.41 14.91
CA LEU A 232 -12.62 -2.59 14.44
C LEU A 232 -11.66 -2.23 13.31
N SER A 233 -10.44 -2.77 13.37
CA SER A 233 -9.42 -2.63 12.35
C SER A 233 -9.16 -3.97 11.68
N TYR A 234 -9.26 -4.04 10.36
CA TYR A 234 -9.04 -5.25 9.57
C TYR A 234 -7.56 -5.49 9.33
N THR A 235 -7.09 -6.69 9.66
CA THR A 235 -5.72 -7.12 9.36
C THR A 235 -5.69 -7.87 8.04
N ALA A 236 -5.39 -7.20 6.92
CA ALA A 236 -5.32 -7.85 5.62
C ALA A 236 -4.21 -8.91 5.55
N ILE A 237 -3.00 -8.56 5.98
CA ILE A 237 -1.83 -9.43 6.04
C ILE A 237 -1.19 -9.29 7.43
N ALA A 238 -0.74 -10.41 8.01
CA ALA A 238 -0.15 -10.39 9.34
C ALA A 238 1.18 -9.59 9.34
N GLY A 239 1.25 -8.55 10.16
CA GLY A 239 2.43 -7.67 10.26
C GLY A 239 2.54 -6.64 9.13
N ASP A 240 1.46 -6.45 8.36
CA ASP A 240 1.30 -5.37 7.40
C ASP A 240 0.50 -4.24 8.05
N ASP A 241 1.02 -3.02 7.98
CA ASP A 241 0.27 -1.81 8.37
C ASP A 241 0.06 -0.86 7.17
N ALA A 242 0.55 -1.24 5.97
CA ALA A 242 0.36 -0.47 4.76
C ALA A 242 -1.09 -0.54 4.25
N TYR A 243 -1.87 -1.58 4.59
CA TYR A 243 -3.31 -1.63 4.32
C TYR A 243 -4.06 -0.35 4.75
N HIS A 244 -3.67 0.24 5.89
CA HIS A 244 -4.24 1.47 6.42
C HIS A 244 -3.47 2.74 6.04
N ALA A 245 -2.44 2.64 5.19
CA ALA A 245 -1.63 3.79 4.80
C ALA A 245 -2.48 4.85 4.10
N GLN A 246 -2.33 6.09 4.56
CA GLN A 246 -3.05 7.25 4.07
C GLN A 246 -2.30 7.94 2.93
N VAL A 247 -3.01 8.78 2.18
CA VAL A 247 -2.39 9.67 1.19
C VAL A 247 -1.30 10.50 1.86
N ASP A 248 -0.17 10.64 1.16
CA ASP A 248 1.06 11.27 1.61
C ASP A 248 1.93 10.47 2.59
N GLU A 249 1.49 9.33 3.10
CA GLU A 249 2.34 8.42 3.87
C GLU A 249 3.29 7.65 2.96
N CYS A 250 4.41 7.21 3.54
CA CYS A 250 5.39 6.40 2.83
C CYS A 250 5.33 4.97 3.33
N ILE A 251 5.38 4.03 2.38
CA ILE A 251 5.39 2.61 2.63
C ILE A 251 6.56 1.95 1.91
N TYR A 252 6.94 0.77 2.42
CA TYR A 252 7.90 -0.08 1.75
C TYR A 252 7.62 -1.55 2.06
N GLY A 253 7.87 -2.40 1.07
CA GLY A 253 7.75 -3.84 1.16
C GLY A 253 8.52 -4.48 0.01
N THR A 254 8.35 -5.78 -0.16
CA THR A 254 8.96 -6.49 -1.29
C THR A 254 7.92 -6.69 -2.39
N SER A 255 8.37 -6.83 -3.64
CA SER A 255 7.49 -7.24 -4.76
C SER A 255 6.99 -8.69 -4.66
N THR A 256 7.36 -9.42 -3.61
CA THR A 256 6.90 -10.79 -3.39
C THR A 256 5.41 -10.78 -3.02
N PRO A 257 4.56 -11.58 -3.70
CA PRO A 257 3.17 -11.74 -3.32
C PRO A 257 3.01 -12.13 -1.85
N ASP A 258 1.96 -11.62 -1.21
CA ASP A 258 1.61 -11.89 0.19
C ASP A 258 2.67 -11.47 1.23
N SER A 259 3.67 -10.68 0.82
CA SER A 259 4.64 -10.08 1.75
C SER A 259 4.05 -8.84 2.40
N ALA A 260 4.36 -8.64 3.69
CA ALA A 260 3.92 -7.47 4.41
C ALA A 260 4.63 -6.21 3.90
N TRP A 261 3.84 -5.16 3.69
CA TRP A 261 4.26 -3.80 3.46
C TRP A 261 4.07 -3.00 4.73
N ASN A 262 5.00 -2.08 4.98
CA ASN A 262 5.00 -1.30 6.21
C ASN A 262 5.06 0.20 5.93
N VAL A 263 4.35 0.99 6.72
CA VAL A 263 4.49 2.44 6.83
C VAL A 263 5.86 2.75 7.43
N ILE A 264 6.61 3.58 6.74
CA ILE A 264 7.96 4.00 7.11
C ILE A 264 8.11 5.51 6.94
N ASP A 265 9.18 6.07 7.52
CA ASP A 265 9.55 7.45 7.24
C ASP A 265 9.82 7.66 5.74
N CYS A 266 9.33 8.76 5.19
CA CYS A 266 9.57 9.13 3.80
C CYS A 266 11.07 9.38 3.56
N GLN A 267 11.66 8.54 2.71
CA GLN A 267 13.07 8.58 2.33
C GLN A 267 13.26 8.04 0.91
N ASP A 268 14.45 8.25 0.35
CA ASP A 268 14.79 7.74 -0.97
C ASP A 268 14.62 6.21 -1.05
N GLY A 269 14.00 5.74 -2.12
CA GLY A 269 13.64 4.35 -2.35
C GLY A 269 12.29 3.93 -1.76
N ALA A 270 11.69 4.72 -0.86
CA ALA A 270 10.35 4.46 -0.35
C ALA A 270 9.28 4.74 -1.43
N PHE A 271 8.11 4.12 -1.28
CA PHE A 271 6.93 4.49 -2.02
C PHE A 271 6.11 5.48 -1.21
N LYS A 272 5.61 6.53 -1.83
CA LYS A 272 4.63 7.43 -1.26
C LYS A 272 3.25 7.11 -1.82
N VAL A 273 2.25 7.01 -0.94
CA VAL A 273 0.85 6.84 -1.34
C VAL A 273 0.35 8.15 -1.93
N ILE A 274 -0.02 8.14 -3.21
CA ILE A 274 -0.55 9.32 -3.90
C ILE A 274 -2.08 9.28 -4.00
N GLU A 275 -2.66 8.09 -3.94
CA GLU A 275 -4.10 7.88 -3.93
C GLU A 275 -4.41 6.54 -3.26
N ARG A 276 -5.46 6.53 -2.45
CA ARG A 276 -6.02 5.33 -1.82
C ARG A 276 -7.45 5.16 -2.33
N LEU A 277 -7.73 4.02 -2.93
CA LEU A 277 -9.03 3.67 -3.49
C LEU A 277 -9.65 2.59 -2.61
N GLU A 278 -10.76 2.92 -1.95
CA GLU A 278 -11.58 1.96 -1.20
C GLU A 278 -12.54 1.23 -2.16
N ASP A 279 -13.00 0.05 -1.75
CA ASP A 279 -13.84 -0.84 -2.55
C ASP A 279 -13.22 -1.22 -3.91
N GLU A 280 -11.88 -1.23 -4.00
CA GLU A 280 -11.14 -1.43 -5.25
C GLU A 280 -10.00 -2.43 -5.07
N SER A 281 -9.98 -3.45 -5.94
CA SER A 281 -8.98 -4.52 -5.94
C SER A 281 -8.04 -4.51 -7.15
N SER A 282 -8.22 -3.58 -8.09
CA SER A 282 -7.41 -3.51 -9.31
C SER A 282 -6.45 -2.32 -9.33
N THR A 283 -5.16 -2.62 -9.48
CA THR A 283 -4.10 -1.62 -9.69
C THR A 283 -4.24 -0.87 -11.02
N SER A 284 -5.08 -1.34 -11.96
CA SER A 284 -5.38 -0.60 -13.18
C SER A 284 -6.11 0.72 -12.92
N SER A 285 -6.78 0.85 -11.78
CA SER A 285 -7.52 2.06 -11.41
C SER A 285 -6.58 3.23 -11.09
N CYS A 286 -5.29 2.97 -10.89
CA CYS A 286 -4.27 3.97 -10.62
C CYS A 286 -3.68 4.65 -11.87
N THR A 287 -4.04 4.23 -13.09
CA THR A 287 -3.36 4.74 -14.31
C THR A 287 -3.61 6.23 -14.58
N ASP A 288 -4.63 6.81 -13.96
CA ASP A 288 -4.99 8.21 -14.12
C ASP A 288 -4.24 9.13 -13.13
N SER A 289 -3.59 8.57 -12.11
CA SER A 289 -2.87 9.33 -11.09
C SER A 289 -1.52 9.82 -11.63
N THR A 290 -1.23 11.11 -11.43
CA THR A 290 0.03 11.71 -11.89
C THR A 290 1.22 11.11 -11.12
N TYR A 291 2.28 10.72 -11.82
CA TYR A 291 3.46 10.03 -11.26
C TYR A 291 3.20 8.65 -10.65
N TYR A 292 2.06 8.03 -10.97
CA TYR A 292 1.83 6.61 -10.67
C TYR A 292 2.92 5.76 -11.31
N ILE A 293 3.53 4.88 -10.51
CA ILE A 293 4.56 3.96 -10.99
C ILE A 293 4.38 2.53 -10.50
N TYR A 294 3.67 2.34 -9.38
CA TYR A 294 3.43 1.03 -8.81
C TYR A 294 2.09 1.02 -8.08
N GLY A 295 1.39 -0.11 -8.10
CA GLY A 295 0.12 -0.28 -7.41
C GLY A 295 0.18 -1.46 -6.45
N LEU A 296 -0.38 -1.30 -5.26
CA LEU A 296 -0.53 -2.36 -4.27
C LEU A 296 -2.03 -2.58 -4.03
N ALA A 297 -2.53 -3.78 -4.31
CA ALA A 297 -3.93 -4.11 -4.13
C ALA A 297 -4.10 -5.17 -3.03
N TYR A 298 -4.98 -4.89 -2.08
CA TYR A 298 -5.45 -5.81 -1.07
C TYR A 298 -6.83 -6.29 -1.49
N THR A 299 -6.91 -7.55 -1.92
CA THR A 299 -8.18 -8.21 -2.25
C THR A 299 -8.55 -9.15 -1.11
N THR A 300 -9.76 -9.01 -0.60
CA THR A 300 -10.25 -9.80 0.54
C THR A 300 -11.44 -10.67 0.15
N SER A 301 -11.99 -11.44 1.09
CA SER A 301 -13.26 -12.15 0.88
C SER A 301 -14.48 -11.24 0.93
N GLN A 302 -14.33 -10.00 1.41
CA GLN A 302 -15.38 -9.01 1.57
C GLN A 302 -15.01 -7.76 0.76
N THR A 303 -15.65 -7.54 -0.38
CA THR A 303 -15.20 -6.53 -1.34
C THR A 303 -15.21 -5.09 -0.82
N TYR A 304 -15.95 -4.79 0.25
CA TYR A 304 -15.93 -3.47 0.88
C TYR A 304 -14.63 -3.17 1.67
N LEU A 305 -13.85 -4.22 1.93
CA LEU A 305 -12.52 -4.13 2.53
C LEU A 305 -11.41 -4.11 1.48
N ASP A 306 -11.76 -4.20 0.19
CA ASP A 306 -10.76 -4.15 -0.88
C ASP A 306 -10.17 -2.74 -0.94
N VAL A 307 -8.84 -2.67 -0.96
CA VAL A 307 -8.11 -1.40 -0.99
C VAL A 307 -7.04 -1.47 -2.06
N THR A 308 -6.97 -0.44 -2.89
CA THR A 308 -5.87 -0.25 -3.83
C THR A 308 -5.11 1.02 -3.50
N LEU A 309 -3.80 0.90 -3.27
CA LEU A 309 -2.89 2.01 -3.09
C LEU A 309 -2.17 2.30 -4.41
N CYS A 310 -2.32 3.52 -4.89
CA CYS A 310 -1.57 4.05 -6.02
C CYS A 310 -0.32 4.73 -5.50
N LEU A 311 0.85 4.30 -5.98
CA LEU A 311 2.13 4.65 -5.39
C LEU A 311 3.02 5.36 -6.40
N THR A 312 3.80 6.30 -5.86
CA THR A 312 4.94 6.93 -6.53
C THR A 312 6.20 6.61 -5.75
N MET A 313 7.34 6.42 -6.41
CA MET A 313 8.62 6.17 -5.74
C MET A 313 9.36 7.48 -5.47
N ILE A 314 9.91 7.64 -4.27
CA ILE A 314 10.85 8.73 -3.97
C ILE A 314 12.22 8.30 -4.51
N TYR A 315 12.49 8.57 -5.78
CA TYR A 315 13.76 8.17 -6.37
C TYR A 315 14.94 8.96 -5.78
N PRO A 316 16.07 8.31 -5.43
CA PRO A 316 17.28 9.01 -5.00
C PRO A 316 17.80 10.02 -6.03
N GLY A 317 17.60 9.72 -7.32
CA GLY A 317 17.93 10.60 -8.45
C GLY A 317 16.95 11.76 -8.67
N GLY A 318 15.96 11.92 -7.80
CA GLY A 318 14.84 12.85 -7.97
C GLY A 318 13.96 12.46 -9.16
N ASP A 319 13.55 13.45 -9.94
CA ASP A 319 12.59 13.30 -11.03
C ASP A 319 13.13 12.54 -12.25
N ALA A 320 14.42 12.22 -12.29
CA ALA A 320 15.02 11.43 -13.37
C ALA A 320 14.35 10.05 -13.52
N GLY A 321 13.81 9.50 -12.42
CA GLY A 321 13.03 8.27 -12.44
C GLY A 321 11.69 8.38 -13.18
N TYR A 322 11.22 9.58 -13.48
CA TYR A 322 9.97 9.84 -14.20
C TYR A 322 10.17 10.45 -15.59
N ALA A 323 11.32 11.09 -15.81
CA ALA A 323 11.56 11.87 -17.02
C ALA A 323 11.54 11.01 -18.29
N GLY A 324 10.82 11.48 -19.31
CA GLY A 324 10.83 10.97 -20.67
C GLY A 324 11.91 11.63 -21.54
N VAL A 325 12.09 11.13 -22.75
CA VAL A 325 12.96 11.77 -23.75
C VAL A 325 12.42 13.17 -24.08
N ASP A 326 13.31 14.13 -24.25
CA ASP A 326 13.07 15.56 -24.48
C ASP A 326 12.56 16.34 -23.26
N ASP A 327 12.40 15.72 -22.09
CA ASP A 327 12.10 16.46 -20.86
C ASP A 327 13.29 17.32 -20.44
N CYS A 328 13.02 18.59 -20.15
CA CYS A 328 13.99 19.52 -19.62
C CYS A 328 13.99 19.50 -18.10
N MET A 329 15.18 19.53 -17.50
CA MET A 329 15.35 19.36 -16.07
C MET A 329 16.43 20.30 -15.51
N SER A 330 16.33 20.57 -14.22
CA SER A 330 17.41 21.14 -13.43
C SER A 330 18.18 19.99 -12.78
N MET A 331 19.47 19.90 -13.07
CA MET A 331 20.38 18.96 -12.43
C MET A 331 21.32 19.72 -11.50
N ASN A 332 21.50 19.19 -10.30
CA ASN A 332 22.41 19.77 -9.31
C ASN A 332 23.90 19.64 -9.73
N SER A 333 24.80 20.27 -8.97
CA SER A 333 26.21 20.38 -9.36
C SER A 333 27.05 19.11 -9.25
N ASP A 334 26.60 18.12 -8.48
CA ASP A 334 27.22 16.80 -8.33
C ASP A 334 26.62 15.75 -9.28
N TYR A 335 25.62 16.14 -10.08
CA TYR A 335 25.01 15.34 -11.15
C TYR A 335 24.24 14.10 -10.67
N THR A 336 23.79 14.10 -9.41
CA THR A 336 23.09 12.97 -8.81
C THR A 336 21.61 13.20 -8.64
N TYR A 337 21.12 14.43 -8.75
CA TYR A 337 19.72 14.76 -8.49
C TYR A 337 19.15 15.68 -9.57
N PHE A 338 17.95 15.33 -10.03
CA PHE A 338 17.23 15.98 -11.13
C PHE A 338 15.86 16.43 -10.66
N GLU A 339 15.41 17.59 -11.11
CA GLU A 339 14.06 18.12 -10.87
C GLU A 339 13.44 18.57 -12.19
N PHE A 340 12.15 18.30 -12.39
CA PHE A 340 11.40 18.86 -13.51
C PHE A 340 11.38 20.39 -13.41
N VAL A 341 11.53 21.05 -14.56
CA VAL A 341 11.34 22.50 -14.68
C VAL A 341 10.09 22.79 -15.50
N SER A 342 9.45 23.93 -15.24
CA SER A 342 8.25 24.34 -15.98
C SER A 342 8.53 24.72 -17.43
N ASP A 343 9.74 25.17 -17.73
CA ASP A 343 10.20 25.57 -19.06
C ASP A 343 11.68 25.20 -19.22
N CYS A 344 12.09 24.79 -20.43
CA CYS A 344 13.48 24.43 -20.72
C CYS A 344 14.48 25.56 -20.47
N SER A 345 14.05 26.82 -20.53
CA SER A 345 14.92 27.96 -20.22
C SER A 345 15.32 28.05 -18.74
N ASP A 346 14.59 27.38 -17.84
CA ASP A 346 14.91 27.27 -16.41
C ASP A 346 15.77 26.02 -16.11
N GLY A 347 15.91 25.10 -17.07
CA GLY A 347 16.71 23.90 -16.97
C GLY A 347 18.17 24.12 -17.35
N ASN A 348 19.02 23.15 -16.99
CA ASN A 348 20.40 23.07 -17.47
C ASN A 348 20.67 21.78 -18.26
N VAL A 349 19.78 20.80 -18.22
CA VAL A 349 19.87 19.58 -19.00
C VAL A 349 18.54 19.19 -19.63
N TYR A 350 18.60 18.33 -20.63
CA TYR A 350 17.45 17.63 -21.18
C TYR A 350 17.75 16.15 -21.38
N ILE A 351 16.73 15.31 -21.29
CA ILE A 351 16.86 13.86 -21.43
C ILE A 351 16.96 13.48 -22.90
N THR A 352 18.02 12.77 -23.29
CA THR A 352 18.27 12.32 -24.66
C THR A 352 17.93 10.85 -24.88
N GLY A 353 17.75 10.09 -23.79
CA GLY A 353 17.46 8.66 -23.83
C GLY A 353 16.99 8.15 -22.48
N ARG A 354 16.15 7.11 -22.49
CA ARG A 354 15.69 6.41 -21.29
C ARG A 354 15.55 4.92 -21.55
N SER A 355 15.93 4.11 -20.59
CA SER A 355 15.66 2.68 -20.52
C SER A 355 15.33 2.28 -19.09
N ASN A 356 14.53 1.23 -18.90
CA ASN A 356 14.38 0.57 -17.60
C ASN A 356 15.45 -0.53 -17.39
N GLU A 357 16.43 -0.63 -18.30
CA GLU A 357 17.57 -1.52 -18.17
C GLU A 357 18.78 -0.78 -17.58
N ILE A 358 19.57 -1.49 -16.79
CA ILE A 358 20.89 -1.05 -16.34
C ILE A 358 21.93 -1.61 -17.32
N PHE A 359 22.75 -0.73 -17.88
CA PHE A 359 23.76 -1.10 -18.87
C PHE A 359 25.14 -1.24 -18.23
N ASP A 360 25.93 -2.24 -18.65
CA ASP A 360 27.33 -2.40 -18.26
C ASP A 360 28.23 -1.28 -18.82
N ASP A 361 27.83 -0.69 -19.95
CA ASP A 361 28.49 0.45 -20.62
C ASP A 361 27.47 1.56 -20.91
N PRO A 362 27.05 2.32 -19.88
CA PRO A 362 26.06 3.38 -20.03
C PRO A 362 26.59 4.54 -20.87
N GLU A 363 27.91 4.80 -20.87
CA GLU A 363 28.54 5.83 -21.70
C GLU A 363 28.43 5.49 -23.19
N GLY A 364 28.72 4.24 -23.55
CA GLY A 364 28.55 3.73 -24.91
C GLY A 364 27.09 3.75 -25.36
N TRP A 365 26.17 3.30 -24.51
CA TRP A 365 24.72 3.33 -24.79
C TRP A 365 24.21 4.76 -24.99
N CYS A 366 24.66 5.69 -24.14
CA CYS A 366 24.35 7.11 -24.26
C CYS A 366 25.15 7.82 -25.36
N ASN A 367 25.91 7.13 -26.21
CA ASN A 367 26.65 7.73 -27.33
C ASN A 367 27.53 8.94 -26.93
N GLY A 368 28.12 8.91 -25.74
CA GLY A 368 28.94 10.00 -25.19
C GLY A 368 28.17 11.17 -24.58
N TRP A 369 26.84 11.09 -24.46
CA TRP A 369 26.05 11.97 -23.60
C TRP A 369 26.31 11.65 -22.12
N GLY A 370 25.91 12.58 -21.24
CA GLY A 370 25.88 12.31 -19.81
C GLY A 370 24.89 11.19 -19.50
N TRP A 371 25.09 10.48 -18.40
CA TRP A 371 24.21 9.40 -17.98
C TRP A 371 23.98 9.41 -16.47
N HIS A 372 22.86 8.85 -16.04
CA HIS A 372 22.52 8.57 -14.65
C HIS A 372 21.72 7.26 -14.64
N TYR A 373 21.92 6.42 -13.62
CA TYR A 373 21.12 5.22 -13.44
C TYR A 373 20.79 5.03 -11.97
N GLN A 374 19.69 4.33 -11.72
CA GLN A 374 19.30 3.89 -10.40
C GLN A 374 18.86 2.43 -10.48
N GLU A 375 19.50 1.58 -9.69
CA GLU A 375 19.07 0.21 -9.46
C GLU A 375 18.15 0.19 -8.23
N ILE A 376 17.02 -0.50 -8.36
CA ILE A 376 16.07 -0.75 -7.27
C ILE A 376 15.97 -2.27 -7.09
N PRO A 377 16.76 -2.87 -6.16
CA PRO A 377 16.91 -4.32 -6.09
C PRO A 377 15.60 -5.10 -5.90
N ASP A 378 14.70 -4.58 -5.06
CA ASP A 378 13.43 -5.24 -4.75
C ASP A 378 12.35 -4.99 -5.83
N PHE A 379 12.58 -4.03 -6.73
CA PHE A 379 11.69 -3.64 -7.83
C PHE A 379 12.52 -3.38 -9.10
N PRO A 380 13.18 -4.41 -9.67
CA PRO A 380 14.08 -4.25 -10.80
C PRO A 380 13.41 -3.61 -12.02
N GLU A 381 12.10 -3.79 -12.20
CA GLU A 381 11.29 -3.16 -13.24
C GLU A 381 11.21 -1.62 -13.13
N LEU A 382 11.47 -1.08 -11.93
CA LEU A 382 11.52 0.34 -11.62
C LEU A 382 12.94 0.91 -11.70
N SER A 383 13.93 0.06 -11.93
CA SER A 383 15.29 0.50 -12.23
C SER A 383 15.33 1.24 -13.56
N TYR A 384 16.27 2.17 -13.72
CA TYR A 384 16.37 2.94 -14.95
C TYR A 384 17.79 3.41 -15.24
N THR A 385 18.04 3.67 -16.52
CA THR A 385 19.16 4.48 -17.02
C THR A 385 18.61 5.61 -17.88
N VAL A 386 19.02 6.85 -17.59
CA VAL A 386 18.74 8.03 -18.43
C VAL A 386 20.03 8.57 -19.04
N CYS A 387 19.94 9.01 -20.29
CA CYS A 387 20.96 9.82 -20.94
C CYS A 387 20.52 11.28 -20.93
N TRP A 388 21.44 12.21 -20.75
CA TRP A 388 21.14 13.63 -20.72
C TRP A 388 22.20 14.46 -21.44
N GLY A 389 21.77 15.60 -21.97
CA GLY A 389 22.63 16.62 -22.61
C GLY A 389 22.45 17.98 -21.96
N TRP A 390 23.46 18.84 -22.02
CA TRP A 390 23.38 20.22 -21.57
C TRP A 390 22.48 21.06 -22.49
N LEU A 391 21.69 21.97 -21.91
CA LEU A 391 20.85 22.94 -22.62
C LEU A 391 21.62 24.21 -23.03
#